data_AF-A0A7C0ZU02-F1
#
_entry.id   AF-A0A7C0ZU02-F1
#
_cell.length_a   1.000
_cell.length_b   1.000
_cell.length_c   1.000
_cell.angle_alpha   90.00
_cell.angle_beta   90.00
_cell.angle_gamma   90.00
#
_symmetry.space_group_name_H-M   'P 1'
#
loop_
_entity.id
_entity.type
_entity.pdbx_description
1 polymer ?
#
loop_
_entity_poly.entity_id
_entity_poly.type
_entity_poly.pdbx_seq_one_letter_code
_entity_poly.pdbx_strand_id
1 'polypeptide(L)'
;MNRDHFTGIPGFLKGLADQCHHRKEEDHLFPSMVERGMPEEGGPVGIMLHEHRLGREYIAVMRSTFEEWKEESLSAADRIISAVRSYVQLLRNHIEKENNIFFSMADQVLDEEEQQHMTEDFEKLEEEKIEPGKHEEYHHFLKEMKEPCLP
;
A
#
# COMPACT_ATOMS: atom_id res chain seq x y z
N MET A 1 -5.82 -23.28 -3.34
CA MET A 1 -6.24 -21.86 -3.22
C MET A 1 -7.55 -21.69 -3.96
N ASN A 2 -8.54 -21.04 -3.34
CA ASN A 2 -9.80 -20.69 -3.99
C ASN A 2 -9.53 -19.62 -5.08
N ARG A 3 -10.25 -19.71 -6.21
CA ARG A 3 -10.15 -18.76 -7.32
C ARG A 3 -10.48 -17.33 -6.89
N ASP A 4 -11.37 -17.20 -5.90
CA ASP A 4 -11.75 -15.93 -5.30
C ASP A 4 -10.61 -15.24 -4.54
N HIS A 5 -9.61 -15.99 -4.06
CA HIS A 5 -8.44 -15.38 -3.42
C HIS A 5 -7.53 -14.69 -4.44
N PHE A 6 -7.50 -15.17 -5.68
CA PHE A 6 -6.66 -14.60 -6.74
C PHE A 6 -7.18 -13.23 -7.20
N THR A 7 -8.49 -13.02 -7.18
CA THR A 7 -9.09 -11.70 -7.45
C THR A 7 -9.16 -10.83 -6.19
N GLY A 8 -9.35 -11.45 -5.02
CA GLY A 8 -9.43 -10.76 -3.73
C GLY A 8 -8.13 -10.09 -3.29
N ILE A 9 -6.97 -10.75 -3.45
CA ILE A 9 -5.67 -10.21 -2.99
C ILE A 9 -5.31 -8.88 -3.67
N PRO A 10 -5.30 -8.75 -5.01
CA PRO A 10 -5.00 -7.47 -5.64
C PRO A 10 -6.02 -6.38 -5.30
N GLY A 11 -7.30 -6.76 -5.12
CA GLY A 11 -8.36 -5.85 -4.70
C GLY A 11 -8.11 -5.29 -3.30
N PHE A 12 -7.80 -6.17 -2.34
CA PHE A 12 -7.42 -5.80 -0.98
C PHE A 12 -6.19 -4.89 -0.95
N LEU A 13 -5.11 -5.25 -1.66
CA LEU A 13 -3.88 -4.47 -1.69
C LEU A 13 -4.08 -3.07 -2.30
N LYS A 14 -4.83 -2.98 -3.41
CA LYS A 14 -5.19 -1.70 -4.02
C LYS A 14 -6.08 -0.86 -3.10
N GLY A 15 -6.94 -1.49 -2.33
CA GLY A 15 -7.86 -0.83 -1.43
C GLY A 15 -7.19 -0.27 -0.17
N LEU A 16 -6.47 -1.13 0.54
CA LEU A 16 -5.86 -0.81 1.82
C LEU A 16 -4.53 -0.07 1.67
N ALA A 17 -3.56 -0.67 0.97
CA ALA A 17 -2.21 -0.11 0.88
C ALA A 17 -2.17 1.14 0.00
N ASP A 18 -2.85 1.12 -1.15
CA ASP A 18 -2.77 2.23 -2.11
C ASP A 18 -3.83 3.33 -1.85
N GLN A 19 -5.11 2.98 -1.87
CA GLN A 19 -6.18 3.99 -1.78
C GLN A 19 -6.42 4.54 -0.36
N CYS A 20 -5.92 3.88 0.68
CA CYS A 20 -5.98 4.37 2.05
C CYS A 20 -4.60 4.83 2.53
N HIS A 21 -3.65 3.91 2.75
CA HIS A 21 -2.35 4.24 3.35
C HIS A 21 -1.53 5.21 2.49
N HIS A 22 -1.16 4.84 1.26
CA HIS A 22 -0.36 5.72 0.41
C HIS A 22 -1.06 7.05 0.10
N ARG A 23 -2.41 7.10 0.10
CA ARG A 23 -3.13 8.35 -0.14
C ARG A 23 -2.96 9.35 1.00
N LYS A 24 -2.98 8.89 2.24
CA LYS A 24 -2.63 9.74 3.39
C LYS A 24 -1.25 10.36 3.19
N GLU A 25 -0.31 9.56 2.74
CA GLU A 25 1.06 10.01 2.56
C GLU A 25 1.23 10.93 1.35
N GLU A 26 0.74 10.53 0.18
CA GLU A 26 0.88 11.25 -1.08
C GLU A 26 0.05 12.55 -1.11
N ASP A 27 -1.13 12.57 -0.48
CA ASP A 27 -2.03 13.72 -0.53
C ASP A 27 -1.80 14.71 0.65
N HIS A 28 -1.18 14.28 1.77
CA HIS A 28 -0.96 15.15 2.93
C HIS A 28 0.47 15.10 3.51
N LEU A 29 0.99 13.94 3.94
CA LEU A 29 2.28 13.88 4.65
C LEU A 29 3.45 14.39 3.79
N PHE A 30 3.59 13.86 2.57
CA PHE A 30 4.69 14.22 1.68
C PHE A 30 4.61 15.69 1.26
N PRO A 31 3.46 16.23 0.82
CA PRO A 31 3.32 17.66 0.57
C PRO A 31 3.73 18.53 1.76
N SER A 32 3.27 18.23 2.98
CA SER A 32 3.63 19.02 4.17
C SER A 32 5.14 18.97 4.45
N MET A 33 5.79 17.80 4.31
CA MET A 33 7.23 17.69 4.47
C MET A 33 8.01 18.47 3.39
N VAL A 34 7.51 18.49 2.16
CA VAL A 34 8.10 19.26 1.05
C VAL A 34 7.97 20.76 1.28
N GLU A 35 6.81 21.23 1.74
CA GLU A 35 6.58 22.63 2.11
C GLU A 35 7.54 23.11 3.20
N ARG A 36 7.94 22.20 4.10
CA ARG A 36 8.94 22.44 5.14
C ARG A 36 10.39 22.26 4.67
N GLY A 37 10.61 22.13 3.36
CA GLY A 37 11.93 22.17 2.73
C GLY A 37 12.54 20.81 2.41
N MET A 38 11.82 19.71 2.56
CA MET A 38 12.29 18.42 2.08
C MET A 38 12.25 18.35 0.55
N PRO A 39 13.31 17.86 -0.12
CA PRO A 39 13.27 17.69 -1.58
C PRO A 39 12.23 16.66 -2.00
N GLU A 40 11.33 17.05 -2.89
CA GLU A 40 10.35 16.15 -3.52
C GLU A 40 11.04 15.10 -4.41
N GLU A 41 12.01 15.53 -5.21
CA GLU A 41 12.84 14.64 -6.04
C GLU A 41 14.26 14.48 -5.48
N GLY A 42 14.85 13.30 -5.69
CA GLY A 42 16.23 13.02 -5.27
C GLY A 42 16.45 12.93 -3.75
N GLY A 43 15.38 12.98 -2.96
CA GLY A 43 15.38 12.85 -1.50
C GLY A 43 14.50 11.70 -0.99
N PRO A 44 14.28 11.61 0.34
CA PRO A 44 13.46 10.57 0.96
C PRO A 44 12.05 10.50 0.39
N VAL A 45 11.36 11.64 0.22
CA VAL A 45 10.00 11.70 -0.37
C VAL A 45 9.99 11.07 -1.76
N GLY A 46 10.93 11.44 -2.62
CA GLY A 46 11.04 10.87 -3.97
C GLY A 46 11.28 9.36 -4.00
N ILE A 47 12.01 8.82 -3.02
CA ILE A 47 12.19 7.36 -2.87
C ILE A 47 10.86 6.70 -2.49
N MET A 48 10.12 7.25 -1.53
CA MET A 48 8.82 6.71 -1.10
C MET A 48 7.81 6.72 -2.26
N LEU A 49 7.68 7.85 -2.96
CA LEU A 49 6.83 7.98 -4.16
C LEU A 49 7.20 6.97 -5.26
N HIS A 50 8.50 6.76 -5.48
CA HIS A 50 8.96 5.75 -6.43
C HIS A 50 8.53 4.34 -6.02
N GLU A 51 8.66 4.00 -4.74
CA GLU A 51 8.24 2.70 -4.21
C GLU A 51 6.71 2.52 -4.27
N HIS A 52 5.91 3.55 -3.99
CA HIS A 52 4.45 3.49 -4.16
C HIS A 52 4.06 3.15 -5.61
N ARG A 53 4.71 3.81 -6.59
CA ARG A 53 4.50 3.53 -8.01
C ARG A 53 4.88 2.09 -8.37
N LEU A 54 6.03 1.60 -7.90
CA LEU A 54 6.42 0.19 -8.09
C LEU A 54 5.40 -0.78 -7.46
N GLY A 55 4.89 -0.45 -6.28
CA GLY A 55 3.83 -1.21 -5.62
C GLY A 55 2.58 -1.34 -6.49
N ARG A 56 2.11 -0.22 -7.05
CA ARG A 56 0.98 -0.17 -7.99
C ARG A 56 1.24 -1.01 -9.25
N GLU A 57 2.45 -0.98 -9.79
CA GLU A 57 2.85 -1.78 -10.95
C GLU A 57 2.77 -3.29 -10.66
N TYR A 58 3.29 -3.75 -9.52
CA TYR A 58 3.19 -5.16 -9.14
C TYR A 58 1.74 -5.60 -8.93
N ILE A 59 0.91 -4.79 -8.26
CA ILE A 59 -0.53 -5.09 -8.10
C ILE A 59 -1.22 -5.21 -9.47
N ALA A 60 -0.89 -4.32 -10.42
CA ALA A 60 -1.45 -4.37 -11.77
C ALA A 60 -1.05 -5.65 -12.51
N VAL A 61 0.23 -6.07 -12.40
CA VAL A 61 0.72 -7.33 -12.97
C VAL A 61 0.03 -8.54 -12.35
N MET A 62 -0.15 -8.56 -11.02
CA MET A 62 -0.89 -9.64 -10.35
C MET A 62 -2.30 -9.74 -10.92
N ARG A 63 -3.05 -8.62 -10.95
CA ARG A 63 -4.42 -8.58 -11.45
C ARG A 63 -4.53 -9.06 -12.89
N SER A 64 -3.73 -8.52 -13.81
CA SER A 64 -3.81 -8.90 -15.23
C SER A 64 -3.44 -10.38 -15.43
N THR A 65 -2.43 -10.87 -14.72
CA THR A 65 -2.02 -12.27 -14.85
C THR A 65 -3.07 -13.23 -14.26
N PHE A 66 -3.79 -12.84 -13.20
CA PHE A 66 -4.92 -13.61 -12.67
C PHE A 66 -6.13 -13.64 -13.61
N GLU A 67 -6.43 -12.54 -14.30
CA GLU A 67 -7.48 -12.49 -15.33
C GLU A 67 -7.14 -13.34 -16.56
N GLU A 68 -5.86 -13.36 -16.95
CA GLU A 68 -5.33 -14.19 -18.05
C GLU A 68 -5.27 -15.68 -17.71
N TRP A 69 -5.25 -16.05 -16.42
CA TRP A 69 -5.12 -17.43 -15.98
C TRP A 69 -6.40 -18.24 -16.17
N LYS A 70 -6.67 -18.60 -17.42
CA LYS A 70 -7.86 -19.37 -17.80
C LYS A 70 -7.72 -20.89 -17.72
N GLU A 71 -6.54 -21.46 -17.83
CA GLU A 71 -6.27 -22.90 -17.66
C GLU A 71 -4.75 -23.09 -17.52
N GLU A 72 -4.29 -23.69 -16.41
CA GLU A 72 -2.98 -24.35 -16.13
C GLU A 72 -1.69 -23.89 -16.87
N SER A 73 -1.59 -22.64 -17.33
CA SER A 73 -0.38 -22.10 -17.94
C SER A 73 0.70 -21.91 -16.88
N LEU A 74 1.70 -22.79 -16.87
CA LEU A 74 2.87 -22.71 -15.97
C LEU A 74 3.55 -21.32 -16.04
N SER A 75 3.55 -20.69 -17.21
CA SER A 75 4.14 -19.35 -17.40
C SER A 75 3.35 -18.25 -16.66
N ALA A 76 2.03 -18.35 -16.56
CA ALA A 76 1.22 -17.40 -15.79
C ALA A 76 1.48 -17.54 -14.28
N ALA A 77 1.61 -18.78 -13.79
CA ALA A 77 1.92 -19.05 -12.39
C ALA A 77 3.28 -18.46 -11.98
N ASP A 78 4.32 -18.62 -12.80
CA ASP A 78 5.65 -18.06 -12.53
C ASP A 78 5.63 -16.52 -12.47
N ARG A 79 4.90 -15.88 -13.39
CA ARG A 79 4.73 -14.41 -13.40
C ARG A 79 4.05 -13.91 -12.13
N ILE A 80 2.98 -14.58 -11.68
CA ILE A 80 2.29 -14.25 -10.43
C ILE A 80 3.22 -14.40 -9.24
N ILE A 81 3.91 -15.54 -9.11
CA ILE A 81 4.83 -15.82 -7.99
C ILE A 81 5.94 -14.77 -7.95
N SER A 82 6.50 -14.41 -9.10
CA SER A 82 7.52 -13.38 -9.20
C SER A 82 6.99 -12.01 -8.75
N ALA A 83 5.82 -11.59 -9.26
CA ALA A 83 5.21 -10.31 -8.88
C ALA A 83 4.90 -10.26 -7.37
N VAL A 84 4.33 -11.32 -6.80
CA VAL A 84 4.03 -11.41 -5.35
C VAL A 84 5.30 -11.32 -4.52
N ARG A 85 6.35 -12.08 -4.86
CA ARG A 85 7.62 -12.03 -4.13
C ARG A 85 8.27 -10.66 -4.18
N SER A 86 8.29 -10.02 -5.35
CA SER A 86 8.83 -8.68 -5.52
C SER A 86 8.04 -7.65 -4.73
N TYR A 87 6.70 -7.73 -4.74
CA TYR A 87 5.84 -6.86 -3.96
C TYR A 87 6.03 -7.03 -2.44
N VAL A 88 6.12 -8.27 -1.96
CA VAL A 88 6.39 -8.55 -0.53
C VAL A 88 7.74 -7.99 -0.10
N GLN A 89 8.77 -8.16 -0.93
CA GLN A 89 10.10 -7.62 -0.63
C GLN A 89 10.09 -6.08 -0.64
N LEU A 90 9.40 -5.47 -1.61
CA LEU A 90 9.21 -4.02 -1.68
C LEU A 90 8.54 -3.51 -0.42
N LEU A 91 7.37 -4.05 -0.03
CA LEU A 91 6.63 -3.60 1.14
C LEU A 91 7.43 -3.75 2.44
N ARG A 92 8.17 -4.85 2.63
CA ARG A 92 9.01 -5.01 3.82
C ARG A 92 10.09 -3.92 3.91
N ASN A 93 10.75 -3.64 2.79
CA ASN A 93 11.75 -2.58 2.74
C ASN A 93 11.14 -1.19 2.87
N HIS A 94 9.91 -1.01 2.39
CA HIS A 94 9.16 0.23 2.46
C HIS A 94 8.78 0.55 3.92
N ILE A 95 8.12 -0.39 4.58
CA ILE A 95 7.71 -0.29 6.00
C ILE A 95 8.92 -0.09 6.92
N GLU A 96 10.04 -0.75 6.63
CA GLU A 96 11.27 -0.54 7.40
C GLU A 96 11.80 0.89 7.26
N LYS A 97 11.69 1.50 6.07
CA LYS A 97 12.08 2.91 5.87
C LYS A 97 11.10 3.85 6.54
N GLU A 98 9.80 3.61 6.42
CA GLU A 98 8.75 4.38 7.11
C GLU A 98 9.03 4.45 8.61
N ASN A 99 9.07 3.28 9.26
CA ASN A 99 9.12 3.17 10.72
C ASN A 99 10.43 3.64 11.33
N ASN A 100 11.57 3.39 10.69
CA ASN A 100 12.87 3.63 11.32
C ASN A 100 13.55 4.92 10.85
N ILE A 101 13.07 5.53 9.78
CA ILE A 101 13.71 6.70 9.17
C ILE A 101 12.67 7.79 8.90
N PHE A 102 11.69 7.50 8.05
CA PHE A 102 10.85 8.52 7.47
C PHE A 102 9.95 9.22 8.50
N PHE A 103 9.28 8.46 9.37
CA PHE A 103 8.41 9.06 10.39
C PHE A 103 9.21 9.87 11.42
N SER A 104 10.40 9.43 11.81
CA SER A 104 11.27 10.24 12.68
C SER A 104 11.73 11.54 12.00
N MET A 105 11.90 11.54 10.68
CA MET A 105 12.17 12.77 9.93
C MET A 105 10.94 13.67 9.87
N ALA A 106 9.74 13.11 9.71
CA ALA A 106 8.49 13.86 9.76
C ALA A 106 8.29 14.54 11.11
N ASP A 107 8.50 13.83 12.22
CA ASP A 107 8.38 14.34 13.59
C ASP A 107 9.33 15.51 13.88
N GLN A 108 10.48 15.58 13.18
CA GLN A 108 11.46 16.66 13.35
C GLN A 108 11.11 17.92 12.55
N VAL A 109 10.27 17.77 11.51
CA VAL A 109 10.00 18.81 10.50
C VAL A 109 8.60 19.40 10.66
N LEU A 110 7.65 18.61 11.13
CA LEU A 110 6.25 18.97 11.35
C LEU A 110 6.00 19.22 12.82
N ASP A 111 5.38 20.36 13.14
CA ASP A 111 5.05 20.68 14.53
C ASP A 111 3.75 19.99 15.00
N GLU A 112 3.46 20.06 16.31
CA GLU A 112 2.31 19.37 16.91
C GLU A 112 0.96 19.84 16.32
N GLU A 113 0.85 21.12 15.95
CA GLU A 113 -0.39 21.68 15.38
C GLU A 113 -0.63 21.11 13.98
N GLU A 114 0.42 21.03 13.15
CA GLU A 114 0.32 20.38 11.84
C GLU A 114 0.03 18.89 11.92
N GLN A 115 0.67 18.17 12.83
CA GLN A 115 0.41 16.74 13.01
C GLN A 115 -1.03 16.49 13.47
N GLN A 116 -1.59 17.38 14.30
CA GLN A 116 -2.98 17.31 14.72
C GLN A 116 -3.94 17.56 13.53
N HIS A 117 -3.72 18.62 12.75
CA HIS A 117 -4.53 18.88 11.55
C HIS A 117 -4.42 17.74 10.53
N MET A 118 -3.23 17.18 10.34
CA MET A 118 -3.00 16.05 9.43
C MET A 118 -3.75 14.79 9.88
N THR A 119 -3.85 14.56 11.19
CA THR A 119 -4.64 13.46 11.74
C THR A 119 -6.12 13.60 11.38
N GLU A 120 -6.69 14.82 11.50
CA GLU A 120 -8.07 15.07 11.11
C GLU A 120 -8.29 14.89 9.59
N ASP A 121 -7.32 15.27 8.78
CA ASP A 121 -7.40 15.09 7.33
C ASP A 121 -7.29 13.62 6.92
N PHE A 122 -6.49 12.82 7.64
CA PHE A 122 -6.45 11.37 7.46
C PHE A 122 -7.79 10.69 7.78
N GLU A 123 -8.46 11.13 8.83
CA GLU A 123 -9.79 10.62 9.20
C GLU A 123 -10.82 10.94 8.11
N LYS A 124 -10.85 12.20 7.63
CA LYS A 124 -11.74 12.61 6.53
C LYS A 124 -11.47 11.83 5.24
N LEU A 125 -10.19 11.65 4.90
CA LEU A 125 -9.80 10.88 3.72
C LEU A 125 -10.28 9.43 3.81
N GLU A 126 -10.16 8.80 4.98
CA GLU A 126 -10.70 7.46 5.19
C GLU A 126 -12.22 7.44 5.02
N GLU A 127 -12.96 8.38 5.63
CA GLU A 127 -14.42 8.46 5.49
C GLU A 127 -14.87 8.67 4.03
N GLU A 128 -14.13 9.45 3.25
CA GLU A 128 -14.46 9.74 1.85
C GLU A 128 -14.09 8.61 0.89
N LYS A 129 -12.99 7.90 1.15
CA LYS A 129 -12.41 6.91 0.22
C LYS A 129 -12.73 5.47 0.59
N ILE A 130 -12.96 5.19 1.87
CA ILE A 130 -13.33 3.87 2.35
C ILE A 130 -14.85 3.83 2.43
N GLU A 131 -15.47 3.14 1.48
CA GLU A 131 -16.91 2.89 1.53
C GLU A 131 -17.30 2.27 2.89
N PRO A 132 -18.41 2.72 3.52
CA PRO A 132 -18.87 2.13 4.77
C PRO A 132 -18.95 0.61 4.68
N GLY A 133 -18.31 -0.11 5.62
CA GLY A 133 -18.24 -1.58 5.61
C GLY A 133 -17.00 -2.16 4.94
N LYS A 134 -16.22 -1.37 4.20
CA LYS A 134 -15.03 -1.86 3.48
C LYS A 134 -13.87 -2.18 4.41
N HIS A 135 -13.76 -1.47 5.52
CA HIS A 135 -12.79 -1.78 6.57
C HIS A 135 -13.08 -3.17 7.19
N GLU A 136 -14.34 -3.44 7.52
CA GLU A 136 -14.80 -4.74 8.02
C GLU A 136 -14.59 -5.86 6.99
N GLU A 137 -14.85 -5.59 5.70
CA GLU A 137 -14.58 -6.51 4.59
C GLU A 137 -13.08 -6.87 4.50
N TYR A 138 -12.19 -5.88 4.64
CA TYR A 138 -10.74 -6.09 4.67
C TYR A 138 -10.29 -6.93 5.87
N HIS A 139 -10.82 -6.67 7.07
CA HIS A 139 -10.54 -7.50 8.25
C HIS A 139 -11.05 -8.93 8.09
N HIS A 140 -12.25 -9.09 7.52
CA HIS A 140 -12.80 -10.41 7.24
C HIS A 140 -11.90 -11.17 6.25
N PHE A 141 -11.53 -10.54 5.15
CA PHE A 141 -10.64 -11.11 4.14
C PHE A 141 -9.28 -11.52 4.73
N LEU A 142 -8.68 -10.67 5.58
CA LEU A 142 -7.43 -10.99 6.28
C LEU A 142 -7.59 -12.23 7.18
N LYS A 143 -8.70 -12.34 7.90
CA LYS A 143 -8.97 -13.50 8.76
C LYS A 143 -9.12 -14.78 7.93
N GLU A 144 -9.90 -14.75 6.87
CA GLU A 144 -10.07 -15.88 5.94
C GLU A 144 -8.74 -16.32 5.32
N MET A 145 -7.86 -15.37 4.97
CA MET A 145 -6.55 -15.67 4.39
C MET A 145 -5.54 -16.23 5.41
N LYS A 146 -5.71 -15.93 6.71
CA LYS A 146 -4.82 -16.39 7.79
C LYS A 146 -5.12 -17.82 8.23
N GLU A 147 -6.38 -18.25 8.17
CA GLU A 147 -6.82 -19.58 8.62
C GLU A 147 -6.20 -20.77 7.84
N PRO A 148 -6.01 -20.74 6.49
CA PRO A 148 -5.40 -21.85 5.76
C PRO A 148 -3.85 -21.78 5.66
N CYS A 149 -3.20 -20.75 6.20
CA CYS A 149 -1.75 -20.53 6.07
C CYS A 149 -0.94 -20.89 7.34
N LEU A 150 -1.58 -21.43 8.38
CA LEU A 150 -0.90 -21.94 9.58
C LEU A 150 -0.92 -23.48 9.56
N PRO A 151 0.24 -24.16 9.53
CA PRO A 151 0.31 -25.57 9.92
C PRO A 151 0.01 -25.76 11.41
#